data_AF-C4MBS4-F1
#
_entry.id   AF-C4MBS4-F1
#
_cell.length_a   1.000
_cell.length_b   1.000
_cell.length_c   1.000
_cell.angle_alpha   90.00
_cell.angle_beta   90.00
_cell.angle_gamma   90.00
#
_symmetry.space_group_name_H-M   'P 1'
#
loop_
_entity.id
_entity.type
_entity.pdbx_description
1 polymer ?
#
loop_
_entity_poly.entity_id
_entity_poly.type
_entity_poly.pdbx_seq_one_letter_code
_entity_poly.pdbx_strand_id
1 'polypeptide(L)'
;MFTKHSNTEKLKRNAEIAYLQENYPQNLVQFQKIGVKLQNAPEKENEVVVEPDVHFQIDGKEYLVFFNNRLREINTVLNRWLEIEISNNRFSMPDSIKNSVKQIAEKGETDNVVTGFLKGLVRGFIPIYGQYEAGRGCYYAVSRMLYSEVQEDNDRIHRLAYHVYKTKELIEKYGSEIRSGKICAICIEKNFNGKSEYITSCDDKSYQKLESKLFEIMSSYKNIDEKFNDLKRFLYRCENNIQPTLDEWRRLQFCFVINRVNYYLTRQEELLNDKSYEELKTMTILRSRLNQLAIKYKHLYLTNTEILLGITMKRCKILVNHRECKKIFIESSSVREFYKKIDKRLNALFQILTNKYSFSELTLENIIETAQSLKLDNNQDLIDKMKKEISELENKRKKLLGDAATEVGKVVIQKVEDISDIAFLFPDIYSLIKQFKIEDIIDYMCTQNKITFPQQGGNGTSQTNCQNNTPLGRALKAINLTPEQLDKLHSSFNNFVDAQSSTCKIESIKERLSVLEKVQELSNDFINLLKLKIELQREWLFDEIDINEYLGIIVTEDNRYVVNAGTSFELKTNYKIYEIEKVLNYNEGYEEY
;
A
#
# COMPACT_ATOMS: atom_id res chain seq x y z
N MET A 1 4.58 -56.33 22.07
CA MET A 1 5.78 -55.61 21.58
C MET A 1 5.54 -55.01 20.18
N PHE A 2 5.00 -55.77 19.21
CA PHE A 2 4.66 -55.28 17.86
C PHE A 2 3.63 -54.13 17.79
N THR A 3 2.63 -54.09 18.68
CA THR A 3 1.64 -52.99 18.75
C THR A 3 2.20 -51.68 19.30
N LYS A 4 3.24 -51.72 20.14
CA LYS A 4 3.93 -50.51 20.64
C LYS A 4 4.80 -49.89 19.55
N HIS A 5 5.49 -50.70 18.73
CA HIS A 5 6.33 -50.20 17.63
C HIS A 5 5.50 -49.52 16.53
N SER A 6 4.36 -50.12 16.15
CA SER A 6 3.43 -49.56 15.16
C SER A 6 2.82 -48.21 15.61
N ASN A 7 2.50 -48.04 16.89
CA ASN A 7 1.98 -46.77 17.41
C ASN A 7 3.04 -45.66 17.42
N THR A 8 4.30 -45.99 17.72
CA THR A 8 5.40 -45.01 17.70
C THR A 8 5.72 -44.55 16.28
N GLU A 9 5.73 -45.45 15.30
CA GLU A 9 5.92 -45.07 13.88
C GLU A 9 4.77 -44.23 13.35
N LYS A 10 3.52 -44.55 13.72
CA LYS A 10 2.35 -43.76 13.36
C LYS A 10 2.39 -42.35 13.97
N LEU A 11 2.80 -42.22 15.24
CA LEU A 11 2.98 -40.93 15.90
C LEU A 11 4.09 -40.10 15.23
N LYS A 12 5.22 -40.73 14.90
CA LYS A 12 6.32 -40.08 14.19
C LYS A 12 5.88 -39.57 12.81
N ARG A 13 5.15 -40.41 12.05
CA ARG A 13 4.67 -40.04 10.72
C ARG A 13 3.61 -38.94 10.75
N ASN A 14 2.75 -38.92 11.75
CA ASN A 14 1.81 -37.82 11.97
C ASN A 14 2.54 -36.51 12.33
N ALA A 15 3.60 -36.57 13.14
CA ALA A 15 4.42 -35.40 13.45
C ALA A 15 5.14 -34.87 12.20
N GLU A 16 5.66 -35.74 11.35
CA GLU A 16 6.28 -35.37 10.07
C GLU A 16 5.29 -34.74 9.09
N ILE A 17 4.05 -35.24 9.01
CA ILE A 17 2.97 -34.64 8.22
C ILE A 17 2.64 -33.24 8.74
N ALA A 18 2.43 -33.10 10.06
CA ALA A 18 2.15 -31.82 10.68
C ALA A 18 3.27 -30.81 10.42
N TYR A 19 4.53 -31.25 10.53
CA TYR A 19 5.70 -30.43 10.23
C TYR A 19 5.72 -29.96 8.77
N LEU A 20 5.47 -30.85 7.81
CA LEU A 20 5.43 -30.50 6.38
C LEU A 20 4.27 -29.55 6.04
N GLN A 21 3.13 -29.69 6.71
CA GLN A 21 1.97 -28.80 6.53
C GLN A 21 2.26 -27.41 7.10
N GLU A 22 2.84 -27.33 8.31
CA GLU A 22 3.19 -26.07 8.96
C GLU A 22 4.30 -25.31 8.19
N ASN A 23 5.26 -26.05 7.64
CA ASN A 23 6.42 -25.50 6.94
C ASN A 23 6.30 -25.59 5.41
N TYR A 24 5.09 -25.80 4.87
CA TYR A 24 4.90 -25.90 3.43
C TYR A 24 5.33 -24.59 2.73
N PRO A 25 6.16 -24.65 1.67
CA PRO A 25 6.74 -23.43 1.11
C PRO A 25 5.67 -22.54 0.48
N GLN A 26 5.76 -21.23 0.72
CA GLN A 26 4.79 -20.26 0.21
C GLN A 26 4.86 -20.16 -1.32
N ASN A 27 3.74 -19.88 -1.99
CA ASN A 27 3.72 -19.73 -3.45
C ASN A 27 4.34 -18.38 -3.88
N LEU A 28 5.61 -18.39 -4.33
CA LEU A 28 6.28 -17.21 -4.86
C LEU A 28 6.04 -17.01 -6.37
N VAL A 29 5.36 -17.95 -7.02
CA VAL A 29 5.16 -17.93 -8.47
C VAL A 29 4.02 -17.00 -8.86
N GLN A 30 3.04 -16.80 -7.96
CA GLN A 30 1.92 -15.89 -8.15
C GLN A 30 2.42 -14.45 -8.27
N PHE A 31 2.06 -13.77 -9.36
CA PHE A 31 2.45 -12.38 -9.56
C PHE A 31 1.59 -11.47 -8.69
N GLN A 32 2.23 -10.42 -8.18
CA GLN A 32 1.48 -9.36 -7.55
C GLN A 32 0.72 -8.58 -8.61
N LYS A 33 -0.38 -7.99 -8.15
CA LYS A 33 -1.04 -6.88 -8.81
C LYS A 33 -0.04 -5.74 -9.06
N ILE A 34 0.21 -5.41 -10.33
CA ILE A 34 1.13 -4.37 -10.77
C ILE A 34 0.33 -3.21 -11.35
N GLY A 35 0.67 -1.98 -10.94
CA GLY A 35 0.14 -0.78 -11.55
C GLY A 35 0.73 -0.55 -12.94
N VAL A 36 -0.13 -0.36 -13.92
CA VAL A 36 0.20 -0.06 -15.33
C VAL A 36 -0.33 1.32 -15.66
N LYS A 37 0.48 2.14 -16.34
CA LYS A 37 0.17 3.55 -16.61
C LYS A 37 0.24 3.84 -18.10
N LEU A 38 -0.65 4.70 -18.57
CA LEU A 38 -0.53 5.38 -19.86
C LEU A 38 0.31 6.64 -19.69
N GLN A 39 1.53 6.70 -20.20
CA GLN A 39 2.54 7.72 -19.82
C GLN A 39 2.06 9.19 -19.88
N ASN A 40 1.06 9.51 -20.71
CA ASN A 40 0.58 10.87 -20.95
C ASN A 40 -0.77 11.22 -20.31
N ALA A 41 -1.34 10.35 -19.46
CA ALA A 41 -2.63 10.61 -18.80
C ALA A 41 -2.49 11.10 -17.33
N PRO A 42 -3.48 11.87 -16.82
CA PRO A 42 -3.44 12.46 -15.47
C PRO A 42 -3.25 11.40 -14.37
N GLU A 43 -2.34 11.67 -13.41
CA GLU A 43 -1.91 10.69 -12.39
C GLU A 43 -3.06 10.04 -11.59
N LYS A 44 -4.15 10.76 -11.36
CA LYS A 44 -5.27 10.30 -10.52
C LYS A 44 -6.20 9.27 -11.18
N GLU A 45 -6.18 9.11 -12.51
CA GLU A 45 -7.17 8.28 -13.24
C GLU A 45 -6.56 7.17 -14.11
N ASN A 46 -5.24 7.11 -14.18
CA ASN A 46 -4.48 6.46 -15.24
C ASN A 46 -3.82 5.13 -14.83
N GLU A 47 -3.46 4.98 -13.56
CA GLU A 47 -2.88 3.74 -13.06
C GLU A 47 -3.97 2.67 -12.90
N VAL A 48 -3.90 1.62 -13.71
CA VAL A 48 -4.76 0.45 -13.61
C VAL A 48 -3.94 -0.71 -13.08
N VAL A 49 -4.46 -1.35 -12.04
CA VAL A 49 -3.80 -2.48 -11.39
C VAL A 49 -4.19 -3.77 -12.10
N VAL A 50 -3.21 -4.50 -12.60
CA VAL A 50 -3.41 -5.77 -13.34
C VAL A 50 -2.57 -6.90 -12.74
N GLU A 51 -2.94 -8.15 -13.02
CA GLU A 51 -2.16 -9.34 -12.63
C GLU A 51 -1.52 -10.01 -13.87
N PRO A 52 -0.26 -9.68 -14.22
CA PRO A 52 0.40 -10.25 -15.38
C PRO A 52 0.85 -11.69 -15.13
N ASP A 53 0.88 -12.49 -16.19
CA ASP A 53 1.42 -13.84 -16.14
C ASP A 53 2.96 -13.83 -16.17
N VAL A 54 3.60 -12.83 -16.79
CA VAL A 54 5.06 -12.66 -16.75
C VAL A 54 5.41 -11.17 -16.67
N HIS A 55 6.44 -10.83 -15.91
CA HIS A 55 7.04 -9.50 -15.88
C HIS A 55 8.53 -9.65 -16.18
N PHE A 56 9.04 -8.82 -17.09
CA PHE A 56 10.46 -8.78 -17.44
C PHE A 56 10.92 -7.34 -17.70
N GLN A 57 12.23 -7.14 -17.69
CA GLN A 57 12.87 -5.87 -18.02
C GLN A 57 13.81 -6.06 -19.21
N ILE A 58 13.63 -5.26 -20.27
CA ILE A 58 14.53 -5.24 -21.45
C ILE A 58 14.98 -3.80 -21.63
N ASP A 59 16.30 -3.58 -21.70
CA ASP A 59 16.91 -2.26 -21.93
C ASP A 59 16.39 -1.16 -20.97
N GLY A 60 16.16 -1.53 -19.71
CA GLY A 60 15.65 -0.63 -18.67
C GLY A 60 14.13 -0.45 -18.66
N LYS A 61 13.41 -0.93 -19.68
CA LYS A 61 11.95 -0.87 -19.78
C LYS A 61 11.29 -2.12 -19.22
N GLU A 62 10.22 -1.92 -18.44
CA GLU A 62 9.43 -3.01 -17.86
C GLU A 62 8.31 -3.43 -18.81
N TYR A 63 8.12 -4.73 -19.00
CA TYR A 63 7.11 -5.32 -19.86
C TYR A 63 6.35 -6.44 -19.14
N LEU A 64 5.05 -6.50 -19.42
CA LEU A 64 4.08 -7.38 -18.80
C LEU A 64 3.47 -8.27 -19.88
N VAL A 65 3.38 -9.58 -19.62
CA VAL A 65 2.78 -10.56 -20.54
C VAL A 65 1.54 -11.19 -19.94
N PHE A 66 0.53 -11.35 -20.79
CA PHE A 66 -0.78 -11.89 -20.47
C PHE A 66 -1.11 -13.00 -21.46
N PHE A 67 -1.46 -14.18 -20.95
CA PHE A 67 -1.97 -15.29 -21.76
C PHE A 67 -3.50 -15.23 -21.85
N ASN A 68 -4.11 -16.16 -22.60
CA ASN A 68 -5.55 -16.25 -22.88
C ASN A 68 -6.48 -15.88 -21.72
N ASN A 69 -6.19 -16.39 -20.53
CA ASN A 69 -6.97 -16.21 -19.29
C ASN A 69 -6.99 -14.78 -18.77
N ARG A 70 -6.06 -13.92 -19.20
CA ARG A 70 -5.94 -12.52 -18.78
C ARG A 70 -6.16 -11.51 -19.90
N LEU A 71 -6.41 -11.96 -21.14
CA LEU A 71 -6.62 -11.05 -22.28
C LEU A 71 -7.83 -10.12 -22.10
N ARG A 72 -8.91 -10.59 -21.45
CA ARG A 72 -10.11 -9.75 -21.16
C ARG A 72 -9.80 -8.61 -20.19
N GLU A 73 -8.97 -8.89 -19.18
CA GLU A 73 -8.51 -7.88 -18.22
C GLU A 73 -7.76 -6.78 -18.97
N ILE A 74 -6.84 -7.15 -19.86
CA ILE A 74 -6.10 -6.21 -20.70
C ILE A 74 -6.96 -5.46 -21.70
N ASN A 75 -7.91 -6.11 -22.36
CA ASN A 75 -8.84 -5.45 -23.26
C ASN A 75 -9.60 -4.33 -22.52
N THR A 76 -10.00 -4.58 -21.28
CA THR A 76 -10.69 -3.60 -20.42
C THR A 76 -9.78 -2.42 -20.08
N VAL A 77 -8.51 -2.68 -19.75
CA VAL A 77 -7.51 -1.63 -19.47
C VAL A 77 -7.29 -0.74 -20.70
N LEU A 78 -7.08 -1.35 -21.87
CA LEU A 78 -6.85 -0.61 -23.13
C LEU A 78 -8.08 0.22 -23.53
N ASN A 79 -9.29 -0.32 -23.37
CA ASN A 79 -10.53 0.42 -23.61
C ASN A 79 -10.66 1.63 -22.69
N ARG A 80 -10.40 1.46 -21.39
CA ARG A 80 -10.44 2.57 -20.44
C ARG A 80 -9.42 3.65 -20.80
N TRP A 81 -8.20 3.28 -21.16
CA TRP A 81 -7.20 4.24 -21.62
C TRP A 81 -7.63 4.97 -22.89
N LEU A 82 -8.30 4.28 -23.83
CA LEU A 82 -8.83 4.89 -25.03
C LEU A 82 -9.90 5.94 -24.70
N GLU A 83 -10.81 5.62 -23.77
CA GLU A 83 -11.85 6.53 -23.31
C GLU A 83 -11.26 7.78 -22.63
N ILE A 84 -10.22 7.60 -21.80
CA ILE A 84 -9.50 8.72 -21.16
C ILE A 84 -8.87 9.63 -22.22
N GLU A 85 -8.18 9.08 -23.21
CA GLU A 85 -7.54 9.86 -24.27
C GLU A 85 -8.56 10.61 -25.15
N ILE A 86 -9.69 9.97 -25.50
CA ILE A 86 -10.78 10.64 -26.23
C ILE A 86 -11.39 11.78 -25.39
N SER A 87 -11.52 11.58 -24.08
CA SER A 87 -12.10 12.57 -23.17
C SER A 87 -11.17 13.76 -22.94
N ASN A 88 -9.87 13.52 -22.78
CA ASN A 88 -8.86 14.59 -22.60
C ASN A 88 -8.68 15.43 -23.87
N ASN A 89 -8.81 14.82 -25.05
CA ASN A 89 -8.74 15.51 -26.33
C ASN A 89 -10.11 15.98 -26.86
N ARG A 90 -11.15 16.00 -26.02
CA ARG A 90 -12.54 16.23 -26.45
C ARG A 90 -12.76 17.57 -27.15
N PHE A 91 -12.02 18.61 -26.76
CA PHE A 91 -12.10 19.97 -27.33
C PHE A 91 -11.24 20.17 -28.59
N SER A 92 -10.17 19.39 -28.75
CA SER A 92 -9.24 19.48 -29.89
C SER A 92 -9.55 18.45 -31.01
N MET A 93 -10.36 17.43 -30.73
CA MET A 93 -10.65 16.32 -31.63
C MET A 93 -12.04 16.44 -32.30
N PRO A 94 -12.11 16.61 -33.63
CA PRO A 94 -13.37 16.61 -34.39
C PRO A 94 -14.15 15.30 -34.22
N ASP A 95 -15.49 15.38 -34.29
CA ASP A 95 -16.37 14.22 -34.13
C ASP A 95 -16.16 13.14 -35.21
N SER A 96 -15.69 13.53 -36.40
CA SER A 96 -15.28 12.59 -37.44
C SER A 96 -14.11 11.69 -37.01
N ILE A 97 -13.12 12.25 -36.30
CA ILE A 97 -11.97 11.47 -35.80
C ILE A 97 -12.42 10.57 -34.65
N LYS A 98 -13.29 11.06 -33.75
CA LYS A 98 -13.87 10.22 -32.68
C LYS A 98 -14.63 9.03 -33.24
N ASN A 99 -15.42 9.24 -34.30
CA ASN A 99 -16.15 8.16 -34.96
C ASN A 99 -15.20 7.16 -35.64
N SER A 100 -14.16 7.63 -36.32
CA SER A 100 -13.11 6.77 -36.90
C SER A 100 -12.43 5.90 -35.83
N VAL A 101 -12.01 6.51 -34.72
CA VAL A 101 -11.38 5.79 -33.60
C VAL A 101 -12.29 4.72 -32.99
N LYS A 102 -13.58 5.03 -32.82
CA LYS A 102 -14.58 4.04 -32.37
C LYS A 102 -14.75 2.90 -33.38
N GLN A 103 -14.84 3.21 -34.67
CA GLN A 103 -14.95 2.19 -35.73
C GLN A 103 -13.73 1.27 -35.76
N ILE A 104 -12.52 1.82 -35.60
CA ILE A 104 -11.29 1.03 -35.50
C ILE A 104 -11.35 0.12 -34.28
N ALA A 105 -11.70 0.64 -33.10
CA ALA A 105 -11.76 -0.15 -31.87
C ALA A 105 -12.82 -1.27 -31.92
N GLU A 106 -13.96 -1.01 -32.56
CA GLU A 106 -15.08 -1.96 -32.61
C GLU A 106 -14.94 -3.02 -33.70
N LYS A 107 -14.53 -2.59 -34.91
CA LYS A 107 -14.61 -3.38 -36.15
C LYS A 107 -13.27 -3.54 -36.87
N GLY A 108 -12.24 -2.80 -36.49
CA GLY A 108 -10.96 -2.76 -37.21
C GLY A 108 -11.04 -2.09 -38.57
N GLU A 109 -12.16 -1.43 -38.88
CA GLU A 109 -12.37 -0.71 -40.14
C GLU A 109 -11.55 0.58 -40.11
N THR A 110 -10.66 0.74 -41.09
CA THR A 110 -9.97 2.02 -41.34
C THR A 110 -10.56 2.59 -42.63
N ASP A 111 -11.16 3.78 -42.56
CA ASP A 111 -11.63 4.47 -43.76
C ASP A 111 -10.48 4.60 -44.77
N ASN A 112 -10.78 4.42 -46.07
CA ASN A 112 -9.79 4.38 -47.16
C ASN A 112 -8.84 5.60 -47.22
N VAL A 113 -9.21 6.72 -46.59
CA VAL A 113 -8.40 7.94 -46.46
C VAL A 113 -7.32 7.79 -45.37
N VAL A 114 -7.62 7.09 -44.27
CA VAL A 114 -6.70 6.78 -43.17
C VAL A 114 -5.79 5.61 -43.54
N THR A 115 -6.26 4.68 -44.38
CA THR A 115 -5.44 3.58 -44.90
C THR A 115 -4.27 4.08 -45.75
N GLY A 116 -4.39 5.21 -46.45
CA GLY A 116 -3.28 5.86 -47.15
C GLY A 116 -2.21 6.43 -46.20
N PHE A 117 -2.64 6.97 -45.06
CA PHE A 117 -1.77 7.56 -44.03
C PHE A 117 -1.08 6.47 -43.17
N LEU A 118 -1.82 5.44 -42.75
CA LEU A 118 -1.28 4.31 -41.98
C LEU A 118 -0.46 3.34 -42.83
N LYS A 119 -0.81 3.08 -44.11
CA LYS A 119 0.06 2.29 -45.02
C LYS A 119 1.33 3.05 -45.40
N GLY A 120 1.33 4.38 -45.34
CA GLY A 120 2.54 5.21 -45.48
C GLY A 120 3.49 5.08 -44.29
N LEU A 121 2.95 4.97 -43.07
CA LEU A 121 3.73 4.85 -41.83
C LEU A 121 4.22 3.41 -41.54
N VAL A 122 3.42 2.39 -41.86
CA VAL A 122 3.80 0.97 -41.68
C VAL A 122 4.87 0.51 -42.70
N ARG A 123 5.04 1.23 -43.82
CA ARG A 123 6.12 0.96 -44.80
C ARG A 123 7.46 1.62 -44.47
N GLY A 124 7.56 2.38 -43.36
CA GLY A 124 8.76 3.14 -43.03
C GLY A 124 9.91 2.37 -42.39
N PHE A 125 9.71 1.17 -41.83
CA PHE A 125 10.75 0.51 -41.01
C PHE A 125 10.83 -1.02 -41.16
N ILE A 126 10.76 -1.50 -42.40
CA ILE A 126 11.41 -2.76 -42.81
C ILE A 126 12.52 -2.36 -43.79
N PRO A 127 13.81 -2.67 -43.55
CA PRO A 127 14.86 -2.35 -44.50
C PRO A 127 14.79 -3.35 -45.66
N ILE A 128 13.99 -3.06 -46.69
CA ILE A 128 14.15 -3.67 -48.01
C ILE A 128 14.00 -2.57 -49.08
N TYR A 129 15.07 -2.44 -49.87
CA TYR A 129 15.28 -1.58 -51.04
C TYR A 129 14.05 -1.37 -51.96
N GLY A 130 13.89 -0.15 -52.48
CA GLY A 130 13.15 0.10 -53.75
C GLY A 130 12.39 1.43 -53.83
N GLN A 131 12.80 2.28 -54.77
CA GLN A 131 12.27 3.58 -55.20
C GLN A 131 10.74 3.71 -55.30
N TYR A 132 10.19 4.92 -55.06
CA TYR A 132 9.61 5.79 -56.11
C TYR A 132 9.18 7.16 -55.58
N GLU A 133 9.52 8.21 -56.32
CA GLU A 133 9.16 9.61 -56.14
C GLU A 133 7.72 9.92 -56.62
N ALA A 134 7.08 10.93 -56.01
CA ALA A 134 6.65 12.18 -56.67
C ALA A 134 5.35 12.78 -56.09
N GLY A 135 5.39 14.09 -55.79
CA GLY A 135 4.34 15.00 -56.26
C GLY A 135 3.54 15.84 -55.26
N ARG A 136 3.99 17.10 -55.09
CA ARG A 136 3.22 18.35 -54.80
C ARG A 136 2.50 18.43 -53.44
N GLY A 137 2.42 19.57 -52.75
CA GLY A 137 2.76 20.95 -53.05
C GLY A 137 2.47 21.81 -51.81
N CYS A 138 3.11 22.97 -51.74
CA CYS A 138 3.19 23.86 -50.59
C CYS A 138 1.83 24.34 -50.04
N TYR A 139 1.43 23.81 -48.89
CA TYR A 139 0.58 24.48 -47.87
C TYR A 139 0.95 24.05 -46.43
N TYR A 140 2.13 23.45 -46.25
CA TYR A 140 2.46 22.64 -45.07
C TYR A 140 3.52 23.23 -44.13
N ALA A 141 4.12 24.39 -44.43
CA ALA A 141 5.26 24.88 -43.67
C ALA A 141 4.87 25.60 -42.36
N VAL A 142 3.73 26.29 -42.33
CA VAL A 142 3.29 27.07 -41.15
C VAL A 142 2.30 26.27 -40.28
N SER A 143 1.56 25.34 -40.87
CA SER A 143 0.71 24.37 -40.16
C SER A 143 1.54 23.26 -39.48
N ARG A 144 2.69 22.83 -40.02
CA ARG A 144 3.52 21.76 -39.41
C ARG A 144 4.07 22.08 -38.02
N MET A 145 4.33 23.35 -37.69
CA MET A 145 4.87 23.72 -36.38
C MET A 145 3.80 23.77 -35.27
N LEU A 146 2.52 23.87 -35.62
CA LEU A 146 1.38 23.78 -34.69
C LEU A 146 0.68 22.40 -34.72
N TYR A 147 1.03 21.54 -35.68
CA TYR A 147 0.41 20.22 -35.89
C TYR A 147 1.20 19.04 -35.32
N SER A 148 2.47 19.18 -34.93
CA SER A 148 3.25 18.00 -34.52
C SER A 148 2.70 17.32 -33.27
N GLU A 149 2.34 18.10 -32.23
CA GLU A 149 1.76 17.54 -31.00
C GLU A 149 0.36 16.96 -31.24
N VAL A 150 -0.51 17.69 -31.94
CA VAL A 150 -1.88 17.25 -32.28
C VAL A 150 -1.87 16.01 -33.19
N GLN A 151 -0.89 15.88 -34.07
CA GLN A 151 -0.74 14.73 -34.96
C GLN A 151 -0.15 13.52 -34.22
N GLU A 152 0.81 13.73 -33.32
CA GLU A 152 1.33 12.66 -32.45
C GLU A 152 0.27 12.12 -31.48
N ASP A 153 -0.58 12.98 -30.94
CA ASP A 153 -1.70 12.58 -30.09
C ASP A 153 -2.76 11.80 -30.90
N ASN A 154 -3.12 12.27 -32.10
CA ASN A 154 -4.03 11.54 -32.97
C ASN A 154 -3.49 10.16 -33.35
N ASP A 155 -2.22 10.06 -33.73
CA ASP A 155 -1.58 8.78 -34.07
C ASP A 155 -1.57 7.82 -32.86
N ARG A 156 -1.30 8.34 -31.65
CA ARG A 156 -1.35 7.57 -30.40
C ARG A 156 -2.75 6.99 -30.17
N ILE A 157 -3.80 7.80 -30.32
CA ILE A 157 -5.20 7.38 -30.10
C ILE A 157 -5.62 6.30 -31.10
N HIS A 158 -5.26 6.45 -32.39
CA HIS A 158 -5.58 5.45 -33.40
C HIS A 158 -4.86 4.12 -33.16
N ARG A 159 -3.59 4.16 -32.73
CA ARG A 159 -2.85 2.95 -32.33
C ARG A 159 -3.49 2.26 -31.15
N LEU A 160 -3.89 3.02 -30.12
CA LEU A 160 -4.58 2.47 -28.95
C LEU A 160 -5.92 1.81 -29.34
N ALA A 161 -6.71 2.44 -30.21
CA ALA A 161 -7.93 1.82 -30.75
C ALA A 161 -7.65 0.54 -31.54
N TYR A 162 -6.59 0.53 -32.34
CA TYR A 162 -6.17 -0.69 -33.04
C TYR A 162 -5.76 -1.81 -32.06
N HIS A 163 -5.06 -1.47 -30.98
CA HIS A 163 -4.69 -2.43 -29.93
C HIS A 163 -5.89 -2.99 -29.17
N VAL A 164 -6.92 -2.17 -28.90
CA VAL A 164 -8.22 -2.62 -28.37
C VAL A 164 -8.85 -3.66 -29.30
N TYR A 165 -8.97 -3.33 -30.58
CA TYR A 165 -9.55 -4.22 -31.58
C TYR A 165 -8.75 -5.52 -31.71
N LYS A 166 -7.42 -5.44 -31.83
CA LYS A 166 -6.57 -6.64 -31.93
C LYS A 166 -6.67 -7.54 -30.72
N THR A 167 -6.75 -6.97 -29.52
CA THR A 167 -6.98 -7.77 -28.31
C THR A 167 -8.34 -8.47 -28.35
N LYS A 168 -9.39 -7.79 -28.84
CA LYS A 168 -10.73 -8.39 -29.03
C LYS A 168 -10.71 -9.53 -30.04
N GLU A 169 -10.08 -9.33 -31.19
CA GLU A 169 -9.90 -10.36 -32.23
C GLU A 169 -9.18 -11.60 -31.69
N LEU A 170 -8.12 -11.39 -30.89
CA LEU A 170 -7.39 -12.49 -30.26
C LEU A 170 -8.25 -13.27 -29.25
N ILE A 171 -9.07 -12.57 -28.45
CA ILE A 171 -10.02 -13.22 -27.53
C ILE A 171 -11.05 -14.07 -28.30
N GLU A 172 -11.56 -13.56 -29.43
CA GLU A 172 -12.53 -14.28 -30.27
C GLU A 172 -11.89 -15.52 -30.93
N LYS A 173 -10.67 -15.40 -31.43
CA LYS A 173 -9.95 -16.49 -32.12
C LYS A 173 -9.47 -17.58 -31.17
N TYR A 174 -8.85 -17.21 -30.06
CA TYR A 174 -8.14 -18.12 -29.17
C TYR A 174 -8.92 -18.45 -27.88
N GLY A 175 -9.95 -17.68 -27.56
CA GLY A 175 -10.74 -17.85 -26.34
C GLY A 175 -10.02 -17.36 -25.08
N SER A 176 -10.72 -17.46 -23.95
CA SER A 176 -10.27 -16.97 -22.63
C SER A 176 -9.67 -18.04 -21.73
N GLU A 177 -9.38 -19.23 -22.25
CA GLU A 177 -8.77 -20.32 -21.47
C GLU A 177 -7.48 -20.78 -22.13
N ILE A 178 -6.49 -21.13 -21.31
CA ILE A 178 -5.26 -21.75 -21.80
C ILE A 178 -5.57 -23.21 -22.11
N ARG A 179 -5.70 -23.53 -23.41
CA ARG A 179 -5.89 -24.88 -23.93
C ARG A 179 -4.95 -25.13 -25.10
N SER A 180 -4.48 -26.37 -25.24
CA SER A 180 -3.64 -26.75 -26.37
C SER A 180 -4.33 -26.48 -27.71
N GLY A 181 -3.55 -26.00 -28.69
CA GLY A 181 -4.01 -25.54 -30.00
C GLY A 181 -4.58 -24.13 -30.02
N LYS A 182 -4.71 -23.47 -28.86
CA LYS A 182 -5.32 -22.14 -28.73
C LYS A 182 -4.53 -21.15 -27.87
N ILE A 183 -3.28 -21.42 -27.56
CA ILE A 183 -2.49 -20.50 -26.73
C ILE A 183 -2.13 -19.23 -27.51
N CYS A 184 -2.33 -18.09 -26.88
CA CYS A 184 -1.94 -16.77 -27.33
C CYS A 184 -1.41 -15.97 -26.13
N ALA A 185 -0.44 -15.11 -26.38
CA ALA A 185 0.07 -14.14 -25.40
C ALA A 185 0.03 -12.72 -25.98
N ILE A 186 -0.10 -11.72 -25.11
CA ILE A 186 0.06 -10.31 -25.40
C ILE A 186 1.13 -9.74 -24.47
N CYS A 187 2.08 -9.01 -25.03
CA CYS A 187 3.09 -8.25 -24.29
C CYS A 187 2.73 -6.76 -24.27
N ILE A 188 2.92 -6.07 -23.14
CA ILE A 188 2.64 -4.63 -22.98
C ILE A 188 3.74 -4.00 -22.14
N GLU A 189 4.26 -2.85 -22.57
CA GLU A 189 5.17 -2.03 -21.76
C GLU A 189 4.41 -1.43 -20.56
N LYS A 190 4.95 -1.56 -19.34
CA LYS A 190 4.27 -1.13 -18.10
C LYS A 190 3.91 0.37 -18.10
N ASN A 191 4.80 1.19 -18.63
CA ASN A 191 4.57 2.61 -18.87
C ASN A 191 4.21 2.78 -20.35
N PHE A 192 3.00 2.37 -20.71
CA PHE A 192 2.56 2.33 -22.08
C PHE A 192 2.46 3.76 -22.63
N ASN A 193 3.18 4.07 -23.70
CA ASN A 193 3.17 5.40 -24.31
C ASN A 193 2.22 5.50 -25.52
N GLY A 194 1.47 4.44 -25.83
CA GLY A 194 0.57 4.36 -26.98
C GLY A 194 1.24 4.37 -28.36
N LYS A 195 2.57 4.44 -28.41
CA LYS A 195 3.36 4.37 -29.65
C LYS A 195 4.00 3.01 -29.85
N SER A 196 4.17 2.23 -28.78
CA SER A 196 4.94 0.98 -28.79
C SER A 196 4.18 -0.17 -29.47
N GLU A 197 4.82 -0.87 -30.40
CA GLU A 197 4.20 -1.93 -31.23
C GLU A 197 3.98 -3.27 -30.49
N TYR A 198 4.18 -3.31 -29.18
CA TYR A 198 4.52 -4.55 -28.47
C TYR A 198 3.37 -5.53 -28.20
N ILE A 199 2.18 -5.35 -28.77
CA ILE A 199 1.16 -6.42 -28.81
C ILE A 199 1.58 -7.46 -29.87
N THR A 200 2.54 -8.30 -29.50
CA THR A 200 2.96 -9.46 -30.30
C THR A 200 2.10 -10.67 -29.93
N SER A 201 1.22 -11.09 -30.84
CA SER A 201 0.56 -12.39 -30.74
C SER A 201 1.61 -13.48 -30.88
N CYS A 202 1.87 -14.18 -29.78
CA CYS A 202 2.77 -15.33 -29.77
C CYS A 202 2.01 -16.61 -30.12
N ASP A 203 1.59 -16.79 -31.38
CA ASP A 203 1.10 -18.08 -31.88
C ASP A 203 2.29 -19.00 -32.19
N ASP A 204 3.03 -19.34 -31.14
CA ASP A 204 4.18 -20.22 -31.25
C ASP A 204 3.75 -21.67 -31.02
N LYS A 205 4.02 -22.53 -32.01
CA LYS A 205 3.86 -23.98 -31.93
C LYS A 205 4.51 -24.57 -30.68
N SER A 206 5.56 -23.92 -30.17
CA SER A 206 6.27 -24.31 -28.97
C SER A 206 5.38 -24.28 -27.72
N TYR A 207 4.58 -23.23 -27.51
CA TYR A 207 3.64 -23.15 -26.39
C TYR A 207 2.60 -24.27 -26.46
N GLN A 208 2.08 -24.54 -27.66
CA GLN A 208 1.09 -25.61 -27.86
C GLN A 208 1.68 -26.98 -27.50
N LYS A 209 2.92 -27.25 -27.93
CA LYS A 209 3.62 -28.51 -27.60
C LYS A 209 3.87 -28.65 -26.10
N LEU A 210 4.26 -27.57 -25.43
CA LEU A 210 4.51 -27.55 -23.99
C LEU A 210 3.22 -27.82 -23.19
N GLU A 211 2.12 -27.13 -23.52
CA GLU A 211 0.84 -27.35 -22.84
C GLU A 211 0.27 -28.75 -23.10
N SER A 212 0.39 -29.28 -24.33
CA SER A 212 0.00 -30.66 -24.61
C SER A 212 0.72 -31.65 -23.70
N LYS A 213 2.03 -31.46 -23.49
CA LYS A 213 2.79 -32.39 -22.64
C LYS A 213 2.43 -32.26 -21.16
N LEU A 214 2.21 -31.04 -20.68
CA LEU A 214 1.73 -30.80 -19.32
C LEU A 214 0.35 -31.42 -19.09
N PHE A 215 -0.57 -31.26 -20.04
CA PHE A 215 -1.89 -31.85 -19.98
C PHE A 215 -1.84 -33.38 -19.99
N GLU A 216 -0.98 -33.99 -20.80
CA GLU A 216 -0.75 -35.44 -20.84
C GLU A 216 -0.30 -35.98 -19.47
N ILE A 217 0.68 -35.31 -18.83
CA ILE A 217 1.16 -35.70 -17.50
C ILE A 217 0.00 -35.66 -16.49
N MET A 218 -0.73 -34.54 -16.46
CA MET A 218 -1.80 -34.34 -15.47
C MET A 218 -3.04 -35.20 -15.69
N SER A 219 -3.32 -35.58 -16.94
CA SER A 219 -4.46 -36.42 -17.32
C SER A 219 -4.16 -37.92 -17.25
N SER A 220 -2.92 -38.32 -16.94
CA SER A 220 -2.55 -39.72 -16.76
C SER A 220 -3.32 -40.38 -15.61
N TYR A 221 -3.44 -41.71 -15.62
CA TYR A 221 -4.06 -42.49 -14.52
C TYR A 221 -3.14 -42.68 -13.31
N LYS A 222 -1.98 -42.01 -13.28
CA LYS A 222 -1.01 -42.07 -12.18
C LYS A 222 -1.56 -41.40 -10.93
N ASN A 223 -1.00 -41.77 -9.78
CA ASN A 223 -1.26 -41.08 -8.51
C ASN A 223 -0.68 -39.64 -8.54
N ILE A 224 -1.02 -38.82 -7.54
CA ILE A 224 -0.65 -37.39 -7.53
C ILE A 224 0.86 -37.21 -7.38
N ASP A 225 1.51 -38.01 -6.54
CA ASP A 225 2.95 -37.97 -6.32
C ASP A 225 3.75 -38.32 -7.58
N GLU A 226 3.37 -39.36 -8.33
CA GLU A 226 4.03 -39.67 -9.61
C GLU A 226 3.81 -38.56 -10.64
N LYS A 227 2.61 -37.99 -10.73
CA LYS A 227 2.33 -36.85 -11.64
C LYS A 227 3.24 -35.66 -11.34
N PHE A 228 3.41 -35.33 -10.06
CA PHE A 228 4.25 -34.21 -9.65
C PHE A 228 5.75 -34.48 -9.79
N ASN A 229 6.18 -35.73 -9.63
CA ASN A 229 7.54 -36.12 -10.00
C ASN A 229 7.78 -36.01 -11.52
N ASP A 230 6.79 -36.37 -12.34
CA ASP A 230 6.86 -36.18 -13.79
C ASP A 230 6.90 -34.68 -14.16
N LEU A 231 6.12 -33.82 -13.51
CA LEU A 231 6.20 -32.36 -13.69
C LEU A 231 7.57 -31.81 -13.27
N LYS A 232 8.15 -32.31 -12.18
CA LYS A 232 9.50 -31.92 -11.74
C LYS A 232 10.54 -32.25 -12.81
N ARG A 233 10.53 -33.48 -13.34
CA ARG A 233 11.42 -33.91 -14.43
C ARG A 233 11.18 -33.09 -15.70
N PHE A 234 9.92 -32.80 -16.01
CA PHE A 234 9.55 -31.96 -17.15
C PHE A 234 10.11 -30.55 -17.03
N LEU A 235 10.01 -29.90 -15.86
CA LEU A 235 10.59 -28.59 -15.60
C LEU A 235 12.11 -28.58 -15.84
N TYR A 236 12.82 -29.58 -15.35
CA TYR A 236 14.26 -29.71 -15.53
C TYR A 236 14.64 -29.83 -17.01
N ARG A 237 13.96 -30.71 -17.75
CA ARG A 237 14.17 -30.87 -19.20
C ARG A 237 13.85 -29.58 -19.97
N CYS A 238 12.77 -28.89 -19.60
CA CYS A 238 12.42 -27.60 -20.19
C CYS A 238 13.48 -26.53 -19.93
N GLU A 239 14.02 -26.44 -18.71
CA GLU A 239 15.07 -25.47 -18.38
C GLU A 239 16.31 -25.69 -19.25
N ASN A 240 16.75 -26.95 -19.37
CA ASN A 240 17.92 -27.33 -20.16
C ASN A 240 17.72 -27.14 -21.66
N ASN A 241 16.54 -27.47 -22.19
CA ASN A 241 16.27 -27.41 -23.63
C ASN A 241 15.95 -25.99 -24.11
N ILE A 242 15.18 -25.23 -23.32
CA ILE A 242 14.80 -23.86 -23.68
C ILE A 242 15.99 -22.91 -23.47
N GLN A 243 16.80 -23.14 -22.43
CA GLN A 243 17.94 -22.28 -22.07
C GLN A 243 17.52 -20.81 -21.85
N PRO A 244 16.69 -20.54 -20.82
CA PRO A 244 16.09 -19.22 -20.55
C PRO A 244 17.08 -18.09 -20.22
N THR A 245 18.37 -18.39 -20.09
CA THR A 245 19.44 -17.41 -19.88
C THR A 245 19.99 -16.82 -21.18
N LEU A 246 19.71 -17.43 -22.34
CA LEU A 246 20.27 -16.98 -23.61
C LEU A 246 19.61 -15.71 -24.15
N ASP A 247 18.29 -15.63 -24.08
CA ASP A 247 17.52 -14.46 -24.53
C ASP A 247 16.15 -14.37 -23.85
N GLU A 248 15.52 -13.21 -23.99
CA GLU A 248 14.25 -12.88 -23.31
C GLU A 248 13.05 -13.65 -23.88
N TRP A 249 13.07 -14.06 -25.16
CA TRP A 249 12.01 -14.88 -25.74
C TRP A 249 12.00 -16.29 -25.16
N ARG A 250 13.18 -16.90 -25.03
CA ARG A 250 13.36 -18.18 -24.34
C ARG A 250 12.98 -18.08 -22.87
N ARG A 251 13.34 -16.98 -22.20
CA ARG A 251 12.94 -16.73 -20.82
C ARG A 251 11.42 -16.65 -20.69
N LEU A 252 10.76 -15.91 -21.58
CA LEU A 252 9.29 -15.82 -21.62
C LEU A 252 8.65 -17.20 -21.80
N GLN A 253 9.19 -17.98 -22.75
CA GLN A 253 8.72 -19.33 -23.02
C GLN A 253 8.84 -20.24 -21.80
N PHE A 254 9.96 -20.18 -21.08
CA PHE A 254 10.14 -20.95 -19.86
C PHE A 254 9.23 -20.46 -18.72
N CYS A 255 8.99 -19.15 -18.62
CA CYS A 255 8.06 -18.59 -17.64
C CYS A 255 6.62 -19.10 -17.83
N PHE A 256 6.19 -19.35 -19.07
CA PHE A 256 4.93 -20.04 -19.35
C PHE A 256 4.90 -21.43 -18.68
N VAL A 257 5.96 -22.23 -18.84
CA VAL A 257 6.05 -23.56 -18.21
C VAL A 257 5.95 -23.45 -16.68
N ILE A 258 6.69 -22.52 -16.07
CA ILE A 258 6.64 -22.26 -14.62
C ILE A 258 5.20 -21.94 -14.18
N ASN A 259 4.50 -21.07 -14.91
CA ASN A 259 3.12 -20.70 -14.60
C ASN A 259 2.15 -21.87 -14.69
N ARG A 260 2.27 -22.69 -15.73
CA ARG A 260 1.38 -23.82 -15.94
C ARG A 260 1.58 -24.91 -14.89
N VAL A 261 2.82 -25.24 -14.56
CA VAL A 261 3.11 -26.19 -13.48
C VAL A 261 2.62 -25.66 -12.13
N ASN A 262 2.81 -24.36 -11.86
CA ASN A 262 2.25 -23.71 -10.67
C ASN A 262 0.72 -23.78 -10.62
N TYR A 263 0.04 -23.56 -11.74
CA TYR A 263 -1.42 -23.68 -11.81
C TYR A 263 -1.90 -25.08 -11.40
N TYR A 264 -1.25 -26.14 -11.89
CA TYR A 264 -1.60 -27.52 -11.52
C TYR A 264 -1.30 -27.83 -10.05
N LEU A 265 -0.17 -27.33 -9.52
CA LEU A 265 0.19 -27.54 -8.13
C LEU A 265 -0.75 -26.80 -7.17
N THR A 266 -1.09 -25.54 -7.45
CA THR A 266 -1.95 -24.74 -6.56
C THR A 266 -3.36 -25.30 -6.42
N ARG A 267 -3.90 -25.95 -7.45
CA ARG A 267 -5.18 -26.68 -7.32
C ARG A 267 -5.12 -27.84 -6.33
N GLN A 268 -3.95 -28.43 -6.11
CA GLN A 268 -3.78 -29.48 -5.10
C GLN A 268 -3.45 -28.92 -3.72
N GLU A 269 -2.91 -27.70 -3.64
CA GLU A 269 -2.63 -27.00 -2.37
C GLU A 269 -3.91 -26.59 -1.63
N GLU A 270 -5.04 -26.41 -2.32
CA GLU A 270 -6.34 -26.14 -1.69
C GLU A 270 -6.77 -27.26 -0.72
N LEU A 271 -6.28 -28.49 -0.92
CA LEU A 271 -6.57 -29.67 -0.11
C LEU A 271 -5.30 -30.21 0.58
N LEU A 272 -4.39 -29.31 1.01
CA LEU A 272 -3.10 -29.69 1.61
C LEU A 272 -3.27 -30.60 2.84
N ASN A 273 -4.32 -30.36 3.64
CA ASN A 273 -4.59 -31.09 4.88
C ASN A 273 -4.96 -32.57 4.65
N ASP A 274 -5.45 -32.90 3.46
CA ASP A 274 -5.94 -34.24 3.11
C ASP A 274 -4.85 -35.10 2.44
N LYS A 275 -3.65 -34.55 2.25
CA LYS A 275 -2.55 -35.21 1.53
C LYS A 275 -1.79 -36.19 2.43
N SER A 276 -1.42 -37.33 1.84
CA SER A 276 -0.49 -38.26 2.46
C SER A 276 0.91 -37.68 2.59
N TYR A 277 1.75 -38.30 3.43
CA TYR A 277 3.15 -37.88 3.59
C TYR A 277 3.93 -37.83 2.27
N GLU A 278 3.79 -38.83 1.39
CA GLU A 278 4.53 -38.89 0.12
C GLU A 278 4.08 -37.82 -0.87
N GLU A 279 2.77 -37.52 -0.89
CA GLU A 279 2.21 -36.42 -1.67
C GLU A 279 2.74 -35.08 -1.16
N LEU A 280 2.67 -34.83 0.16
CA LEU A 280 3.19 -33.60 0.76
C LEU A 280 4.67 -33.41 0.48
N LYS A 281 5.49 -34.46 0.66
CA LYS A 281 6.92 -34.42 0.39
C LYS A 281 7.20 -34.04 -1.06
N THR A 282 6.54 -34.71 -2.01
CA THR A 282 6.71 -34.43 -3.45
C THR A 282 6.24 -33.02 -3.81
N MET A 283 5.08 -32.61 -3.28
CA MET A 283 4.54 -31.25 -3.47
C MET A 283 5.48 -30.18 -2.92
N THR A 284 6.05 -30.39 -1.73
CA THR A 284 7.01 -29.47 -1.11
C THR A 284 8.25 -29.31 -1.98
N ILE A 285 8.81 -30.41 -2.49
CA ILE A 285 9.98 -30.39 -3.38
C ILE A 285 9.65 -29.62 -4.68
N LEU A 286 8.51 -29.91 -5.31
CA LEU A 286 8.09 -29.25 -6.54
C LEU A 286 7.84 -27.75 -6.32
N ARG A 287 7.18 -27.38 -5.22
CA ARG A 287 6.92 -25.98 -4.84
C ARG A 287 8.23 -25.22 -4.60
N SER A 288 9.16 -25.79 -3.84
CA SER A 288 10.49 -25.20 -3.63
C SER A 288 11.21 -24.99 -4.95
N ARG A 289 11.19 -25.98 -5.86
CA ARG A 289 11.78 -25.83 -7.19
C ARG A 289 11.12 -24.73 -8.02
N LEU A 290 9.79 -24.66 -8.05
CA LEU A 290 9.07 -23.61 -8.75
C LEU A 290 9.41 -22.22 -8.22
N ASN A 291 9.50 -22.06 -6.90
CA ASN A 291 9.89 -20.81 -6.26
C ASN A 291 11.30 -20.39 -6.69
N GLN A 292 12.25 -21.32 -6.75
CA GLN A 292 13.61 -21.04 -7.23
C GLN A 292 13.64 -20.58 -8.68
N LEU A 293 12.93 -21.29 -9.56
CA LEU A 293 12.84 -20.93 -10.98
C LEU A 293 12.14 -19.59 -11.17
N ALA A 294 11.11 -19.30 -10.36
CA ALA A 294 10.42 -18.03 -10.38
C ALA A 294 11.37 -16.89 -9.97
N ILE A 295 12.11 -17.04 -8.87
CA ILE A 295 13.12 -16.06 -8.43
C ILE A 295 14.19 -15.83 -9.50
N LYS A 296 14.65 -16.91 -10.15
CA LYS A 296 15.73 -16.86 -11.14
C LYS A 296 15.32 -16.23 -12.46
N TYR A 297 14.11 -16.50 -12.95
CA TYR A 297 13.72 -16.16 -14.32
C TYR A 297 12.57 -15.16 -14.44
N LYS A 298 11.81 -14.91 -13.38
CA LYS A 298 10.73 -13.90 -13.42
C LYS A 298 11.20 -12.62 -12.74
N HIS A 299 10.79 -11.47 -13.28
CA HIS A 299 10.97 -10.20 -12.59
C HIS A 299 9.92 -10.07 -11.47
N LEU A 300 10.27 -10.56 -10.29
CA LEU A 300 9.36 -10.67 -9.14
C LEU A 300 9.41 -9.51 -8.15
N TYR A 301 10.33 -8.57 -8.33
CA TYR A 301 10.72 -7.62 -7.29
C TYR A 301 10.09 -6.25 -7.48
N LEU A 302 9.66 -5.65 -6.38
CA LEU A 302 9.33 -4.23 -6.33
C LEU A 302 10.57 -3.44 -5.93
N THR A 303 10.83 -2.33 -6.61
CA THR A 303 11.88 -1.38 -6.24
C THR A 303 11.35 -0.37 -5.22
N ASN A 304 12.17 -0.06 -4.21
CA ASN A 304 11.95 1.00 -3.21
C ASN A 304 10.60 0.93 -2.46
N THR A 305 10.14 -0.27 -2.12
CA THR A 305 8.91 -0.42 -1.31
C THR A 305 9.25 -0.42 0.18
N GLU A 306 8.46 0.32 0.96
CA GLU A 306 8.50 0.27 2.42
C GLU A 306 7.89 -1.05 2.90
N ILE A 307 8.71 -1.84 3.60
CA ILE A 307 8.38 -3.22 3.97
C ILE A 307 7.99 -3.32 5.44
N LEU A 308 8.91 -3.67 6.33
CA LEU A 308 8.66 -3.87 7.75
C LEU A 308 9.22 -2.69 8.54
N LEU A 309 8.45 -2.20 9.51
CA LEU A 309 8.87 -1.16 10.46
C LEU A 309 9.53 0.03 9.74
N GLY A 310 8.91 0.45 8.63
CA GLY A 310 9.36 1.52 7.75
C GLY A 310 10.74 1.39 7.13
N ILE A 311 11.25 0.17 6.95
CA ILE A 311 12.49 -0.08 6.20
C ILE A 311 12.17 -0.20 4.72
N THR A 312 12.85 0.58 3.87
CA THR A 312 12.71 0.48 2.41
C THR A 312 13.70 -0.50 1.82
N MET A 313 13.28 -1.39 0.92
CA MET A 313 14.16 -2.35 0.25
C MET A 313 14.05 -2.29 -1.28
N LYS A 314 15.16 -2.58 -1.97
CA LYS A 314 15.25 -2.53 -3.44
C LYS A 314 14.82 -3.83 -4.14
N ARG A 315 15.09 -5.00 -3.56
CA ARG A 315 14.72 -6.31 -4.13
C ARG A 315 13.96 -7.14 -3.12
N CYS A 316 12.67 -6.84 -2.99
CA CYS A 316 11.77 -7.57 -2.12
C CYS A 316 10.45 -7.88 -2.81
N LYS A 317 9.72 -8.88 -2.29
CA LYS A 317 8.38 -9.25 -2.74
C LYS A 317 7.47 -9.41 -1.54
N ILE A 318 6.37 -8.66 -1.52
CA ILE A 318 5.32 -8.78 -0.49
C ILE A 318 4.45 -10.01 -0.83
N LEU A 319 4.59 -11.08 -0.08
CA LEU A 319 3.84 -12.32 -0.32
C LEU A 319 2.43 -12.25 0.26
N VAL A 320 2.31 -11.65 1.44
CA VAL A 320 1.05 -11.44 2.14
C VAL A 320 1.07 -10.06 2.76
N ASN A 321 -0.01 -9.30 2.59
CA ASN A 321 -0.20 -8.02 3.26
C ASN A 321 -1.63 -7.93 3.77
N HIS A 322 -1.84 -8.48 4.97
CA HIS A 322 -3.10 -8.44 5.69
C HIS A 322 -2.90 -7.71 7.01
N ARG A 323 -3.96 -7.15 7.58
CA ARG A 323 -3.91 -6.47 8.90
C ARG A 323 -3.26 -7.34 9.99
N GLU A 324 -3.53 -8.63 9.92
CA GLU A 324 -3.11 -9.61 10.92
C GLU A 324 -1.81 -10.34 10.58
N CYS A 325 -1.32 -10.23 9.34
CA CYS A 325 -0.09 -10.91 8.93
C CYS A 325 0.53 -10.24 7.72
N LYS A 326 1.83 -9.98 7.80
CA LYS A 326 2.63 -9.49 6.69
C LYS A 326 3.75 -10.47 6.40
N LYS A 327 3.89 -10.93 5.17
CA LYS A 327 4.99 -11.82 4.75
C LYS A 327 5.74 -11.20 3.61
N ILE A 328 7.06 -11.13 3.72
CA ILE A 328 7.89 -10.43 2.75
C ILE A 328 9.11 -11.28 2.45
N PHE A 329 9.30 -11.60 1.18
CA PHE A 329 10.52 -12.20 0.69
C PHE A 329 11.57 -11.12 0.40
N ILE A 330 12.79 -11.33 0.88
CA ILE A 330 13.96 -10.48 0.66
C ILE A 330 15.03 -11.33 -0.01
N GLU A 331 15.49 -10.93 -1.19
CA GLU A 331 16.51 -11.68 -1.91
C GLU A 331 17.87 -11.61 -1.20
N SER A 332 18.66 -12.70 -1.28
CA SER A 332 19.97 -12.83 -0.64
C SER A 332 20.91 -11.65 -0.90
N SER A 333 20.90 -11.09 -2.12
CA SER A 333 21.70 -9.90 -2.49
C SER A 333 21.38 -8.65 -1.63
N SER A 334 20.15 -8.56 -1.13
CA SER A 334 19.61 -7.41 -0.39
C SER A 334 19.51 -7.66 1.12
N VAL A 335 19.73 -8.88 1.58
CA VAL A 335 19.66 -9.26 3.00
C VAL A 335 20.67 -8.49 3.85
N ARG A 336 21.92 -8.36 3.39
CA ARG A 336 22.95 -7.60 4.12
C ARG A 336 22.60 -6.11 4.21
N GLU A 337 21.99 -5.55 3.17
CA GLU A 337 21.47 -4.18 3.18
C GLU A 337 20.32 -4.04 4.18
N PHE A 338 19.42 -5.03 4.24
CA PHE A 338 18.30 -5.06 5.19
C PHE A 338 18.80 -5.03 6.64
N TYR A 339 19.76 -5.89 6.99
CA TYR A 339 20.34 -5.94 8.32
C TYR A 339 20.98 -4.60 8.73
N LYS A 340 21.81 -4.00 7.84
CA LYS A 340 22.41 -2.68 8.08
C LYS A 340 21.37 -1.57 8.30
N LYS A 341 20.22 -1.65 7.61
CA LYS A 341 19.12 -0.69 7.78
C LYS A 341 18.40 -0.85 9.10
N ILE A 342 18.22 -2.10 9.58
CA ILE A 342 17.70 -2.38 10.93
C ILE A 342 18.61 -1.73 11.98
N ASP A 343 19.92 -1.97 11.90
CA ASP A 343 20.89 -1.42 12.85
C ASP A 343 20.87 0.11 12.86
N LYS A 344 20.89 0.72 11.68
CA LYS A 344 20.81 2.19 11.55
C LYS A 344 19.55 2.75 12.19
N ARG A 345 18.39 2.11 11.99
CA ARG A 345 17.11 2.58 12.54
C ARG A 345 17.03 2.34 14.05
N LEU A 346 17.51 1.20 14.55
CA LEU A 346 17.63 0.93 15.99
C LEU A 346 18.52 1.97 16.68
N ASN A 347 19.67 2.29 16.10
CA ASN A 347 20.57 3.32 16.62
C ASN A 347 19.88 4.69 16.66
N ALA A 348 19.18 5.08 15.59
CA ALA A 348 18.45 6.34 15.56
C ALA A 348 17.37 6.42 16.66
N LEU A 349 16.57 5.35 16.83
CA LEU A 349 15.54 5.29 17.86
C LEU A 349 16.14 5.29 19.27
N PHE A 350 17.24 4.56 19.51
CA PHE A 350 17.97 4.59 20.77
C PHE A 350 18.40 6.02 21.12
N GLN A 351 18.99 6.74 20.18
CA GLN A 351 19.47 8.11 20.41
C GLN A 351 18.32 9.04 20.76
N ILE A 352 17.18 8.92 20.08
CA ILE A 352 15.97 9.70 20.34
C ILE A 352 15.41 9.39 21.73
N LEU A 353 15.25 8.10 22.08
CA LEU A 353 14.64 7.67 23.35
C LEU A 353 15.52 7.97 24.56
N THR A 354 16.84 7.88 24.41
CA THR A 354 17.79 8.11 25.51
C THR A 354 18.32 9.54 25.57
N ASN A 355 18.08 10.34 24.53
CA ASN A 355 18.70 11.66 24.31
C ASN A 355 20.24 11.61 24.37
N LYS A 356 20.85 10.47 24.01
CA LYS A 356 22.30 10.26 23.98
C LYS A 356 22.74 10.09 22.53
N TYR A 357 23.44 11.09 21.99
CA TYR A 357 24.00 11.01 20.64
C TYR A 357 25.41 10.41 20.69
N SER A 358 25.60 9.28 20.03
CA SER A 358 26.93 8.66 19.88
C SER A 358 27.20 8.37 18.41
N PHE A 359 28.46 8.55 18.01
CA PHE A 359 28.97 8.13 16.71
C PHE A 359 29.47 6.68 16.69
N SER A 360 29.61 6.03 17.86
CA SER A 360 30.03 4.64 17.96
C SER A 360 28.86 3.68 17.79
N GLU A 361 29.14 2.51 17.22
CA GLU A 361 28.17 1.42 17.06
C GLU A 361 27.71 0.92 18.45
N LEU A 362 26.40 0.85 18.67
CA LEU A 362 25.82 0.40 19.94
C LEU A 362 25.90 -1.12 20.06
N THR A 363 26.35 -1.60 21.22
CA THR A 363 26.33 -3.03 21.55
C THR A 363 24.89 -3.51 21.73
N LEU A 364 24.65 -4.79 21.44
CA LEU A 364 23.34 -5.42 21.63
C LEU A 364 22.88 -5.33 23.09
N GLU A 365 23.81 -5.44 24.05
CA GLU A 365 23.55 -5.30 25.49
C GLU A 365 22.94 -3.93 25.83
N ASN A 366 23.53 -2.84 25.36
CA ASN A 366 23.02 -1.48 25.59
C ASN A 366 21.60 -1.29 25.00
N ILE A 367 21.32 -1.93 23.87
CA ILE A 367 20.02 -1.88 23.20
C ILE A 367 18.97 -2.66 24.03
N ILE A 368 19.35 -3.83 24.57
CA ILE A 368 18.49 -4.64 25.45
C ILE A 368 18.20 -3.92 26.76
N GLU A 369 19.21 -3.34 27.41
CA GLU A 369 19.03 -2.55 28.65
C GLU A 369 18.07 -1.38 28.43
N THR A 370 18.22 -0.70 27.29
CA THR A 370 17.30 0.39 26.93
C THR A 370 15.88 -0.13 26.76
N ALA A 371 15.69 -1.24 26.05
CA ALA A 371 14.37 -1.85 25.89
C ALA A 371 13.73 -2.23 27.23
N GLN A 372 14.51 -2.76 28.18
CA GLN A 372 14.05 -3.11 29.53
C GLN A 372 13.70 -1.88 30.37
N SER A 373 14.34 -0.73 30.12
CA SER A 373 14.06 0.52 30.82
C SER A 373 12.80 1.23 30.33
N LEU A 374 12.26 0.86 29.16
CA LEU A 374 11.04 1.45 28.59
C LEU A 374 9.81 1.01 29.41
N LYS A 375 9.26 1.92 30.20
CA LYS A 375 8.05 1.70 31.02
C LYS A 375 6.78 1.90 30.19
N LEU A 376 6.59 1.06 29.16
CA LEU A 376 5.47 1.16 28.21
C LEU A 376 4.09 1.16 28.89
N ASP A 377 3.89 0.29 29.88
CA ASP A 377 2.61 0.20 30.61
C ASP A 377 2.32 1.49 31.37
N ASN A 378 3.33 2.03 32.06
CA ASN A 378 3.17 3.29 32.80
C ASN A 378 2.86 4.46 31.87
N ASN A 379 3.48 4.52 30.69
CA ASN A 379 3.20 5.56 29.70
C ASN A 379 1.76 5.43 29.17
N GLN A 380 1.29 4.22 28.92
CA GLN A 380 -0.08 3.98 28.47
C GLN A 380 -1.11 4.34 29.54
N ASP A 381 -0.88 3.96 30.80
CA ASP A 381 -1.74 4.35 31.93
C ASP A 381 -1.84 5.88 32.06
N LEU A 382 -0.73 6.59 31.85
CA LEU A 382 -0.70 8.05 31.84
C LEU A 382 -1.48 8.63 30.65
N ILE A 383 -1.34 8.06 29.45
CA ILE A 383 -2.09 8.44 28.25
C ILE A 383 -3.60 8.28 28.50
N ASP A 384 -4.02 7.14 29.05
CA ASP A 384 -5.43 6.84 29.31
C ASP A 384 -6.00 7.77 30.40
N LYS A 385 -5.21 8.04 31.45
CA LYS A 385 -5.57 9.02 32.48
C LYS A 385 -5.74 10.42 31.90
N MET A 386 -4.82 10.87 31.03
CA MET A 386 -4.92 12.18 30.38
C MET A 386 -6.12 12.27 29.44
N LYS A 387 -6.41 11.20 28.67
CA LYS A 387 -7.63 11.13 27.82
C LYS A 387 -8.90 11.24 28.64
N LYS A 388 -8.95 10.57 29.80
CA LYS A 388 -10.07 10.67 30.74
C LYS A 388 -10.19 12.09 31.32
N GLU A 389 -9.08 12.69 31.75
CA GLU A 389 -9.06 14.06 32.29
C GLU A 389 -9.51 15.10 31.25
N ILE A 390 -9.07 14.97 29.99
CA ILE A 390 -9.55 15.82 28.88
C ILE A 390 -11.08 15.70 28.74
N SER A 391 -11.62 14.48 28.75
CA SER A 391 -13.07 14.26 28.63
C SER A 391 -13.85 14.89 29.79
N GLU A 392 -13.36 14.75 31.02
CA GLU A 392 -13.96 15.36 32.21
C GLU A 392 -13.93 16.90 32.16
N LEU A 393 -12.79 17.49 31.77
CA LEU A 393 -12.65 18.93 31.60
C LEU A 393 -13.50 19.48 30.44
N GLU A 394 -13.63 18.74 29.33
CA GLU A 394 -14.49 19.11 28.22
C GLU A 394 -15.97 19.12 28.64
N ASN A 395 -16.40 18.14 29.45
CA ASN A 395 -17.75 18.11 30.03
C ASN A 395 -17.98 19.26 31.00
N LYS A 396 -17.03 19.54 31.91
CA LYS A 396 -17.11 20.69 32.83
C LYS A 396 -17.20 22.01 32.06
N ARG A 397 -16.38 22.18 31.02
CA ARG A 397 -16.38 23.37 30.16
C ARG A 397 -17.73 23.55 29.45
N LYS A 398 -18.29 22.48 28.87
CA LYS A 398 -19.62 22.52 28.23
C LYS A 398 -20.71 22.96 29.20
N LYS A 399 -20.67 22.43 30.44
CA LYS A 399 -21.61 22.82 31.49
C LYS A 399 -21.48 24.31 31.82
N LEU A 400 -20.27 24.81 32.08
CA LEU A 400 -20.01 26.22 32.38
C LEU A 400 -20.48 27.15 31.25
N LEU A 401 -20.26 26.78 29.99
CA LEU A 401 -20.76 27.55 28.84
C LEU A 401 -22.30 27.53 28.74
N GLY A 402 -22.94 26.41 29.05
CA GLY A 402 -24.40 26.30 29.13
C GLY A 402 -24.99 27.13 30.27
N ASP A 403 -24.36 27.12 31.44
CA ASP A 403 -24.75 27.91 32.60
C ASP A 403 -24.58 29.42 32.31
N ALA A 404 -23.48 29.81 31.69
CA ALA A 404 -23.26 31.19 31.23
C ALA A 404 -24.35 31.65 30.24
N ALA A 405 -24.64 30.85 29.21
CA ALA A 405 -25.69 31.17 28.24
C ALA A 405 -27.08 31.29 28.88
N THR A 406 -27.37 30.44 29.88
CA THR A 406 -28.64 30.47 30.61
C THR A 406 -28.78 31.76 31.43
N GLU A 407 -27.73 32.19 32.13
CA GLU A 407 -27.77 33.43 32.91
C GLU A 407 -27.90 34.67 32.01
N VAL A 408 -27.22 34.71 30.86
CA VAL A 408 -27.43 35.75 29.84
C VAL A 408 -28.86 35.74 29.32
N GLY A 409 -29.41 34.55 29.03
CA GLY A 409 -30.80 34.40 28.59
C GLY A 409 -31.81 34.95 29.60
N LYS A 410 -31.59 34.73 30.91
CA LYS A 410 -32.43 35.29 31.97
C LYS A 410 -32.40 36.82 31.99
N VAL A 411 -31.24 37.43 31.78
CA VAL A 411 -31.09 38.90 31.70
C VAL A 411 -31.84 39.47 30.50
N VAL A 412 -31.76 38.80 29.35
CA VAL A 412 -32.48 39.16 28.12
C VAL A 412 -33.99 39.08 28.33
N ILE A 413 -34.49 37.97 28.88
CA ILE A 413 -35.93 37.77 29.13
C ILE A 413 -36.49 38.80 30.12
N GLN A 414 -35.76 39.12 31.19
CA GLN A 414 -36.20 40.14 32.16
C GLN A 414 -36.27 41.57 31.60
N LYS A 415 -35.65 41.83 30.44
CA LYS A 415 -35.68 43.13 29.77
C LYS A 415 -36.81 43.24 28.74
N VAL A 416 -37.45 42.13 28.38
CA VAL A 416 -38.43 42.04 27.29
C VAL A 416 -39.82 41.82 27.88
N GLU A 417 -40.69 42.83 27.78
CA GLU A 417 -42.10 42.71 28.22
C GLU A 417 -42.99 41.99 27.19
N ASP A 418 -42.56 41.86 25.92
CA ASP A 418 -43.33 41.19 24.84
C ASP A 418 -42.46 40.29 23.92
N ILE A 419 -42.96 39.11 23.55
CA ILE A 419 -42.22 38.03 22.87
C ILE A 419 -41.72 38.45 21.47
N SER A 420 -42.30 39.47 20.84
CA SER A 420 -41.86 40.04 19.56
C SER A 420 -40.54 40.84 19.63
N ASP A 421 -40.16 41.38 20.79
CA ASP A 421 -38.91 42.13 20.98
C ASP A 421 -37.68 41.24 21.18
N ILE A 422 -37.92 39.93 21.38
CA ILE A 422 -36.88 38.92 21.53
C ILE A 422 -35.96 38.89 20.29
N ALA A 423 -36.50 39.11 19.08
CA ALA A 423 -35.74 39.09 17.82
C ALA A 423 -34.72 40.24 17.67
N PHE A 424 -34.91 41.36 18.38
CA PHE A 424 -34.04 42.55 18.28
C PHE A 424 -32.93 42.57 19.34
N LEU A 425 -33.12 41.88 20.48
CA LEU A 425 -32.17 41.84 21.61
C LEU A 425 -31.19 40.65 21.59
N PHE A 426 -31.53 39.55 20.91
CA PHE A 426 -30.64 38.40 20.72
C PHE A 426 -29.28 38.76 20.12
N PRO A 427 -29.18 39.67 19.12
CA PRO A 427 -27.90 40.15 18.62
C PRO A 427 -27.13 40.95 19.67
N ASP A 428 -27.75 41.90 20.37
CA ASP A 428 -26.99 42.95 21.07
C ASP A 428 -26.22 42.50 22.30
N ILE A 429 -26.77 41.66 23.20
CA ILE A 429 -26.04 41.22 24.40
C ILE A 429 -25.00 40.14 24.07
N TYR A 430 -25.34 39.20 23.17
CA TYR A 430 -24.41 38.17 22.71
C TYR A 430 -23.31 38.76 21.80
N SER A 431 -23.63 39.78 21.00
CA SER A 431 -22.70 40.59 20.22
C SER A 431 -21.83 41.46 21.13
N LEU A 432 -22.36 42.05 22.21
CA LEU A 432 -21.56 42.78 23.22
C LEU A 432 -20.47 41.87 23.80
N ILE A 433 -20.83 40.65 24.22
CA ILE A 433 -19.87 39.69 24.80
C ILE A 433 -18.83 39.24 23.75
N LYS A 434 -19.20 39.16 22.48
CA LYS A 434 -18.26 38.90 21.37
C LYS A 434 -17.37 40.10 21.00
N GLN A 435 -17.80 41.33 21.29
CA GLN A 435 -17.06 42.56 20.99
C GLN A 435 -15.91 42.82 21.96
N PHE A 436 -16.02 42.32 23.19
CA PHE A 436 -14.99 42.48 24.23
C PHE A 436 -14.09 41.25 24.29
N LYS A 437 -12.78 41.47 24.40
CA LYS A 437 -11.82 40.39 24.64
C LYS A 437 -12.02 39.85 26.06
N ILE A 438 -11.55 38.63 26.30
CA ILE A 438 -11.58 38.05 27.65
C ILE A 438 -10.84 38.93 28.67
N GLU A 439 -9.79 39.62 28.23
CA GLU A 439 -9.02 40.60 29.00
C GLU A 439 -9.90 41.75 29.48
N ASP A 440 -10.82 42.25 28.64
CA ASP A 440 -11.76 43.32 28.97
C ASP A 440 -12.81 42.86 29.99
N ILE A 441 -13.22 41.59 29.92
CA ILE A 441 -14.15 40.96 30.89
C ILE A 441 -13.45 40.78 32.23
N ILE A 442 -12.21 40.28 32.24
CA ILE A 442 -11.40 40.10 33.45
C ILE A 442 -11.12 41.45 34.12
N ASP A 443 -10.69 42.46 33.36
CA ASP A 443 -10.42 43.82 33.87
C ASP A 443 -11.68 44.46 34.48
N TYR A 444 -12.83 44.30 33.83
CA TYR A 444 -14.12 44.72 34.38
C TYR A 444 -14.50 43.97 35.66
N MET A 445 -14.32 42.66 35.72
CA MET A 445 -14.68 41.85 36.90
C MET A 445 -13.74 42.11 38.09
N CYS A 446 -12.46 42.38 37.83
CA CYS A 446 -11.47 42.79 38.84
C CYS A 446 -11.82 44.15 39.45
N THR A 447 -12.20 45.14 38.64
CA THR A 447 -12.62 46.46 39.13
C THR A 447 -13.93 46.44 39.94
N GLN A 448 -14.73 45.38 39.81
CA GLN A 448 -15.93 45.13 40.62
C GLN A 448 -15.67 44.34 41.92
N ASN A 449 -14.41 43.98 42.24
CA ASN A 449 -14.05 43.11 43.36
C ASN A 449 -14.80 41.75 43.37
N LYS A 450 -15.22 41.25 42.20
CA LYS A 450 -15.97 39.99 42.06
C LYS A 450 -15.12 38.79 41.65
N ILE A 451 -13.82 38.98 41.43
CA ILE A 451 -12.81 37.92 41.25
C ILE A 451 -11.61 38.25 42.14
N THR A 452 -11.18 37.30 42.98
CA THR A 452 -9.97 37.42 43.79
C THR A 452 -8.92 36.47 43.24
N PHE A 453 -7.80 36.99 42.75
CA PHE A 453 -6.59 36.18 42.56
C PHE A 453 -5.88 36.01 43.91
N PRO A 454 -5.16 34.91 44.16
CA PRO A 454 -4.23 34.84 45.28
C PRO A 454 -3.08 35.82 45.02
N GLN A 455 -3.17 37.03 45.58
CA GLN A 455 -2.06 37.97 45.60
C GLN A 455 -1.10 37.60 46.74
N GLN A 456 0.17 37.46 46.39
CA GLN A 456 1.26 37.53 47.35
C GLN A 456 1.32 38.97 47.91
N GLY A 457 1.05 39.11 49.21
CA GLY A 457 1.51 40.20 50.07
C GLY A 457 1.00 41.62 49.78
N GLY A 458 0.07 42.09 50.60
CA GLY A 458 -0.21 43.53 50.73
C GLY A 458 -1.53 43.85 51.41
N ASN A 459 -1.48 44.46 52.59
CA ASN A 459 -2.64 44.83 53.42
C ASN A 459 -3.58 45.83 52.72
N GLY A 460 -4.88 45.55 52.82
CA GLY A 460 -5.94 46.31 52.15
C GLY A 460 -6.35 47.62 52.81
N THR A 461 -6.93 48.48 51.99
CA THR A 461 -7.96 49.46 52.38
C THR A 461 -9.03 49.49 51.30
N SER A 462 -10.30 49.38 51.71
CA SER A 462 -11.46 49.32 50.83
C SER A 462 -11.79 50.72 50.30
N GLN A 463 -11.46 51.01 49.04
CA GLN A 463 -11.98 52.20 48.35
C GLN A 463 -13.34 51.90 47.73
N THR A 464 -14.39 52.43 48.36
CA THR A 464 -15.71 52.63 47.76
C THR A 464 -15.65 53.79 46.74
N ASN A 465 -16.25 53.60 45.57
CA ASN A 465 -16.28 54.49 44.39
C ASN A 465 -15.10 54.42 43.41
N CYS A 466 -14.83 53.23 42.84
CA CYS A 466 -14.22 53.16 41.51
C CYS A 466 -15.31 53.40 40.45
N GLN A 467 -15.25 54.54 39.75
CA GLN A 467 -15.99 54.69 38.49
C GLN A 467 -15.49 53.60 37.52
N ASN A 468 -16.25 52.52 37.31
CA ASN A 468 -15.89 51.49 36.33
C ASN A 468 -15.82 52.11 34.92
N ASN A 469 -14.60 52.46 34.49
CA ASN A 469 -14.30 53.11 33.21
C ASN A 469 -13.72 52.14 32.18
N THR A 470 -13.67 50.84 32.49
CA THR A 470 -13.30 49.80 31.53
C THR A 470 -14.22 49.86 30.31
N PRO A 471 -13.77 49.47 29.12
CA PRO A 471 -14.61 49.46 27.90
C PRO A 471 -15.93 48.72 28.11
N LEU A 472 -15.89 47.54 28.74
CA LEU A 472 -17.09 46.77 29.09
C LEU A 472 -17.94 47.48 30.15
N GLY A 473 -17.33 48.08 31.18
CA GLY A 473 -18.06 48.81 32.21
C GLY A 473 -18.79 50.06 31.71
N ARG A 474 -18.23 50.75 30.71
CA ARG A 474 -18.90 51.86 30.02
C ARG A 474 -20.09 51.38 29.18
N ALA A 475 -19.93 50.27 28.47
CA ALA A 475 -21.01 49.68 27.68
C ALA A 475 -22.17 49.19 28.56
N LEU A 476 -21.88 48.53 29.68
CA LEU A 476 -22.92 48.06 30.61
C LEU A 476 -23.68 49.21 31.29
N LYS A 477 -23.00 50.33 31.59
CA LYS A 477 -23.66 51.55 32.08
C LYS A 477 -24.60 52.16 31.05
N ALA A 478 -24.24 52.15 29.76
CA ALA A 478 -25.09 52.67 28.70
C ALA A 478 -26.38 51.84 28.50
N ILE A 479 -26.35 50.56 28.85
CA ILE A 479 -27.48 49.62 28.72
C ILE A 479 -28.48 49.77 29.89
N ASN A 480 -28.09 50.45 30.97
CA ASN A 480 -28.90 50.76 32.16
C ASN A 480 -29.57 49.52 32.80
N LEU A 481 -28.78 48.49 33.10
CA LEU A 481 -29.26 47.25 33.72
C LEU A 481 -29.65 47.44 35.19
N THR A 482 -30.68 46.72 35.64
CA THR A 482 -31.01 46.64 37.07
C THR A 482 -29.92 45.88 37.85
N PRO A 483 -29.79 46.08 39.17
CA PRO A 483 -28.82 45.34 39.99
C PRO A 483 -28.95 43.82 39.87
N GLU A 484 -30.17 43.29 39.83
CA GLU A 484 -30.42 41.85 39.67
C GLU A 484 -29.94 41.30 38.31
N GLN A 485 -30.17 42.06 37.24
CA GLN A 485 -29.68 41.71 35.90
C GLN A 485 -28.15 41.77 35.82
N LEU A 486 -27.54 42.75 36.48
CA LEU A 486 -26.09 42.89 36.54
C LEU A 486 -25.44 41.72 37.29
N ASP A 487 -26.05 41.25 38.38
CA ASP A 487 -25.55 40.09 39.14
C ASP A 487 -25.60 38.79 38.33
N LYS A 488 -26.67 38.55 37.57
CA LYS A 488 -26.76 37.39 36.65
C LYS A 488 -25.72 37.48 35.53
N LEU A 489 -25.50 38.68 34.99
CA LEU A 489 -24.48 38.88 33.97
C LEU A 489 -23.06 38.64 34.53
N HIS A 490 -22.78 39.07 35.76
CA HIS A 490 -21.52 38.75 36.44
C HIS A 490 -21.36 37.24 36.69
N SER A 491 -22.43 36.53 37.03
CA SER A 491 -22.42 35.07 37.14
C SER A 491 -22.07 34.42 35.80
N SER A 492 -22.64 34.91 34.69
CA SER A 492 -22.26 34.48 33.35
C SER A 492 -20.80 34.76 33.03
N PHE A 493 -20.27 35.93 33.39
CA PHE A 493 -18.85 36.25 33.15
C PHE A 493 -17.92 35.33 33.94
N ASN A 494 -18.23 35.02 35.19
CA ASN A 494 -17.47 34.05 35.98
C ASN A 494 -17.47 32.66 35.32
N ASN A 495 -18.64 32.16 34.92
CA ASN A 495 -18.75 30.87 34.22
C ASN A 495 -17.97 30.86 32.89
N PHE A 496 -17.98 31.98 32.16
CA PHE A 496 -17.21 32.12 30.91
C PHE A 496 -15.70 32.14 31.14
N VAL A 497 -15.22 32.88 32.14
CA VAL A 497 -13.80 32.93 32.53
C VAL A 497 -13.31 31.55 32.98
N ASP A 498 -14.11 30.83 33.79
CA ASP A 498 -13.80 29.47 34.23
C ASP A 498 -13.78 28.46 33.07
N ALA A 499 -14.68 28.62 32.10
CA ALA A 499 -14.69 27.81 30.88
C ALA A 499 -13.43 28.04 30.02
N GLN A 500 -12.93 29.27 29.99
CA GLN A 500 -11.71 29.63 29.26
C GLN A 500 -10.45 29.10 29.97
N SER A 501 -10.38 29.22 31.29
CA SER A 501 -9.34 28.55 32.10
C SER A 501 -9.32 27.03 31.86
N SER A 502 -10.50 26.41 31.75
CA SER A 502 -10.61 24.99 31.39
C SER A 502 -10.13 24.71 29.96
N THR A 503 -10.32 25.63 29.02
CA THR A 503 -9.84 25.51 27.63
C THR A 503 -8.31 25.49 27.57
N CYS A 504 -7.64 26.45 28.23
CA CYS A 504 -6.17 26.48 28.29
C CYS A 504 -5.58 25.21 28.94
N LYS A 505 -6.24 24.69 29.99
CA LYS A 505 -5.84 23.42 30.62
C LYS A 505 -5.98 22.24 29.67
N ILE A 506 -7.09 22.14 28.94
CA ILE A 506 -7.30 21.09 27.93
C ILE A 506 -6.22 21.15 26.86
N GLU A 507 -5.88 22.34 26.35
CA GLU A 507 -4.83 22.52 25.34
C GLU A 507 -3.47 22.06 25.85
N SER A 508 -3.08 22.49 27.06
CA SER A 508 -1.83 22.05 27.68
C SER A 508 -1.76 20.53 27.89
N ILE A 509 -2.86 19.89 28.30
CA ILE A 509 -2.91 18.42 28.44
C ILE A 509 -2.84 17.74 27.07
N LYS A 510 -3.49 18.29 26.03
CA LYS A 510 -3.43 17.76 24.65
C LYS A 510 -2.02 17.81 24.08
N GLU A 511 -1.27 18.89 24.32
CA GLU A 511 0.13 18.99 23.92
C GLU A 511 1.00 17.91 24.60
N ARG A 512 0.85 17.74 25.92
CA ARG A 512 1.57 16.70 26.68
C ARG A 512 1.18 15.29 26.23
N LEU A 513 -0.10 15.07 25.96
CA LEU A 513 -0.63 13.81 25.45
C LEU A 513 0.01 13.47 24.10
N SER A 514 0.09 14.44 23.17
CA SER A 514 0.71 14.23 21.86
C SER A 514 2.19 13.82 21.97
N VAL A 515 2.94 14.43 22.89
CA VAL A 515 4.33 14.05 23.16
C VAL A 515 4.41 12.62 23.70
N LEU A 516 3.57 12.26 24.67
CA LEU A 516 3.55 10.91 25.25
C LEU A 516 3.15 9.84 24.23
N GLU A 517 2.14 10.10 23.40
CA GLU A 517 1.73 9.19 22.32
C GLU A 517 2.87 8.95 21.33
N LYS A 518 3.63 10.01 20.98
CA LYS A 518 4.80 9.87 20.11
C LYS A 518 5.94 9.09 20.77
N VAL A 519 6.20 9.29 22.07
CA VAL A 519 7.19 8.49 22.81
C VAL A 519 6.76 7.03 22.86
N GLN A 520 5.48 6.75 23.06
CA GLN A 520 4.93 5.39 23.06
C GLN A 520 5.10 4.72 21.69
N GLU A 521 4.78 5.42 20.60
CA GLU A 521 4.97 4.94 19.23
C GLU A 521 6.43 4.58 18.96
N LEU A 522 7.37 5.50 19.24
CA LEU A 522 8.80 5.28 19.04
C LEU A 522 9.35 4.12 19.89
N SER A 523 8.83 3.97 21.11
CA SER A 523 9.21 2.88 22.02
C SER A 523 8.72 1.52 21.50
N ASN A 524 7.51 1.45 20.96
CA ASN A 524 6.98 0.25 20.32
C ASN A 524 7.78 -0.13 19.06
N ASP A 525 8.08 0.84 18.21
CA ASP A 525 8.93 0.67 17.02
C ASP A 525 10.31 0.11 17.39
N PHE A 526 10.92 0.65 18.45
CA PHE A 526 12.22 0.20 18.95
C PHE A 526 12.19 -1.27 19.41
N ILE A 527 11.19 -1.64 20.21
CA ILE A 527 11.05 -3.03 20.69
C ILE A 527 10.80 -4.00 19.54
N ASN A 528 9.93 -3.63 18.60
CA ASN A 528 9.61 -4.50 17.45
C ASN A 528 10.83 -4.67 16.52
N LEU A 529 11.63 -3.62 16.30
CA LEU A 529 12.88 -3.72 15.55
C LEU A 529 13.92 -4.59 16.28
N LEU A 530 14.02 -4.48 17.61
CA LEU A 530 14.93 -5.28 18.40
C LEU A 530 14.56 -6.77 18.32
N LYS A 531 13.27 -7.10 18.43
CA LYS A 531 12.79 -8.46 18.25
C LYS A 531 13.13 -9.03 16.88
N LEU A 532 12.86 -8.26 15.82
CA LEU A 532 13.23 -8.67 14.46
C LEU A 532 14.73 -8.92 14.34
N LYS A 533 15.57 -8.05 14.94
CA LYS A 533 17.02 -8.24 14.98
C LYS A 533 17.43 -9.52 15.72
N ILE A 534 16.82 -9.80 16.88
CA ILE A 534 17.10 -11.01 17.66
C ILE A 534 16.72 -12.27 16.87
N GLU A 535 15.54 -12.29 16.26
CA GLU A 535 15.11 -13.43 15.43
C GLU A 535 16.03 -13.60 14.21
N LEU A 536 16.45 -12.50 13.57
CA LEU A 536 17.45 -12.55 12.50
C LEU A 536 18.79 -13.12 12.98
N GLN A 537 19.26 -12.78 14.18
CA GLN A 537 20.52 -13.31 14.71
C GLN A 537 20.41 -14.79 15.14
N ARG A 538 19.23 -15.23 15.57
CA ARG A 538 18.98 -16.63 15.96
C ARG A 538 18.98 -17.56 14.76
N GLU A 539 18.26 -17.17 13.73
CA GLU A 539 18.14 -17.96 12.50
C GLU A 539 19.33 -17.71 11.56
N TRP A 540 19.97 -16.53 11.63
CA TRP A 540 21.02 -16.10 10.71
C TRP A 540 22.27 -15.58 11.43
N LEU A 541 23.28 -16.44 11.59
CA LEU A 541 24.64 -16.02 11.93
C LEU A 541 25.30 -15.41 10.69
N PHE A 542 25.14 -14.09 10.50
CA PHE A 542 25.59 -13.36 9.31
C PHE A 542 27.07 -13.51 8.96
N ASP A 543 27.91 -13.86 9.93
CA ASP A 543 29.35 -14.06 9.75
C ASP A 543 29.71 -15.49 9.33
N GLU A 544 28.78 -16.44 9.47
CA GLU A 544 29.00 -17.88 9.19
C GLU A 544 28.30 -18.36 7.91
N ILE A 545 27.33 -17.60 7.39
CA ILE A 545 26.50 -18.06 6.28
C ILE A 545 27.03 -17.59 4.92
N ASP A 546 27.31 -18.56 4.04
CA ASP A 546 27.60 -18.28 2.64
C ASP A 546 26.32 -17.80 1.93
N ILE A 547 26.25 -16.50 1.67
CA ILE A 547 25.16 -15.84 0.93
C ILE A 547 24.94 -16.51 -0.45
N ASN A 548 25.93 -17.23 -0.98
CA ASN A 548 25.81 -17.98 -2.23
C ASN A 548 24.99 -19.27 -2.11
N GLU A 549 24.65 -19.77 -0.93
CA GLU A 549 23.87 -21.00 -0.74
C GLU A 549 22.35 -20.75 -0.67
N TYR A 550 21.92 -19.48 -0.54
CA TYR A 550 20.52 -19.12 -0.35
C TYR A 550 20.00 -18.20 -1.46
N LEU A 551 18.70 -18.32 -1.75
CA LEU A 551 17.99 -17.37 -2.62
C LEU A 551 17.53 -16.12 -1.87
N GLY A 552 17.29 -16.23 -0.56
CA GLY A 552 16.81 -15.15 0.28
C GLY A 552 16.05 -15.66 1.50
N ILE A 553 15.36 -14.76 2.19
CA ILE A 553 14.51 -15.09 3.34
C ILE A 553 13.08 -14.60 3.16
N ILE A 554 12.16 -15.26 3.82
CA ILE A 554 10.81 -14.76 4.09
C ILE A 554 10.78 -14.28 5.53
N VAL A 555 10.55 -12.98 5.72
CA VAL A 555 10.21 -12.41 7.01
C VAL A 555 8.70 -12.38 7.15
N THR A 556 8.19 -13.05 8.18
CA THR A 556 6.78 -13.05 8.55
C THR A 556 6.59 -12.23 9.81
N GLU A 557 5.74 -11.22 9.71
CA GLU A 557 5.15 -10.47 10.80
C GLU A 557 3.78 -11.10 11.11
N ASP A 558 3.60 -11.69 12.29
CA ASP A 558 2.31 -12.22 12.73
C ASP A 558 1.72 -11.34 13.84
N ASN A 559 0.57 -10.75 13.54
CA ASN A 559 -0.20 -9.88 14.41
C ASN A 559 -1.50 -10.59 14.90
N ARG A 560 -1.66 -11.91 14.72
CA ARG A 560 -2.89 -12.64 15.11
C ARG A 560 -3.02 -12.88 16.61
N TYR A 561 -1.92 -12.86 17.37
CA TYR A 561 -1.94 -13.00 18.83
C TYR A 561 -2.16 -11.67 19.54
N VAL A 562 -3.05 -10.83 18.99
CA VAL A 562 -3.53 -9.60 19.63
C VAL A 562 -4.64 -9.98 20.60
N VAL A 563 -4.32 -10.03 21.88
CA VAL A 563 -5.32 -10.21 22.93
C VAL A 563 -6.13 -8.90 23.05
N ASN A 564 -7.46 -9.05 23.15
CA ASN A 564 -8.44 -7.96 23.19
C ASN A 564 -8.22 -6.93 24.32
N ALA A 565 -8.73 -5.73 24.04
CA ALA A 565 -8.77 -4.56 24.90
C ALA A 565 -9.38 -4.82 26.29
N GLY A 566 -8.58 -4.62 27.33
CA GLY A 566 -9.07 -4.62 28.72
C GLY A 566 -7.97 -4.49 29.77
N THR A 567 -6.82 -5.12 29.53
CA THR A 567 -5.68 -5.10 30.46
C THR A 567 -4.41 -5.48 29.69
N SER A 568 -3.37 -4.65 29.78
CA SER A 568 -2.02 -4.82 29.18
C SER A 568 -1.98 -5.10 27.67
N PHE A 569 -1.87 -4.04 26.87
CA PHE A 569 -1.55 -4.14 25.45
C PHE A 569 -0.04 -4.34 25.26
N GLU A 570 0.44 -5.56 25.43
CA GLU A 570 1.67 -5.97 24.77
C GLU A 570 1.36 -6.13 23.26
N LEU A 571 1.39 -5.04 22.50
CA LEU A 571 1.48 -5.10 21.04
C LEU A 571 2.88 -5.59 20.66
N LYS A 572 3.10 -6.87 20.89
CA LYS A 572 4.35 -7.57 20.70
C LYS A 572 4.20 -8.41 19.44
N THR A 573 4.42 -7.77 18.31
CA THR A 573 4.54 -8.45 17.01
C THR A 573 5.52 -9.62 17.11
N ASN A 574 5.13 -10.77 16.57
CA ASN A 574 5.99 -11.93 16.48
C ASN A 574 6.58 -12.00 15.07
N TYR A 575 7.89 -12.21 15.02
CA TYR A 575 8.61 -12.39 13.77
C TYR A 575 8.96 -13.86 13.60
N LYS A 576 8.75 -14.39 12.40
CA LYS A 576 9.28 -15.69 11.98
C LYS A 576 10.09 -15.50 10.71
N ILE A 577 11.25 -16.11 10.64
CA ILE A 577 12.13 -16.05 9.47
C ILE A 577 12.22 -17.45 8.89
N TYR A 578 12.02 -17.53 7.58
CA TYR A 578 12.14 -18.78 6.84
C TYR A 578 13.16 -18.59 5.72
N GLU A 579 14.12 -19.49 5.67
CA GLU A 579 15.13 -19.49 4.61
C GLU A 579 14.56 -20.09 3.33
N ILE A 580 15.03 -19.56 2.20
CA ILE A 580 14.83 -20.19 0.91
C ILE A 580 16.18 -20.66 0.43
N GLU A 581 16.49 -21.91 0.74
CA GLU A 581 17.68 -22.59 0.25
C GLU A 581 17.71 -22.59 -1.29
N LYS A 582 18.89 -22.39 -1.86
CA LYS A 582 19.14 -22.96 -3.18
C LYS A 582 19.19 -24.46 -2.94
N VAL A 583 18.25 -25.20 -3.51
CA VAL A 583 18.36 -26.66 -3.54
C VAL A 583 19.66 -26.95 -4.27
N LEU A 584 20.68 -27.34 -3.51
CA LEU A 584 21.85 -28.02 -4.05
C LEU A 584 21.29 -29.17 -4.86
N ASN A 585 21.72 -29.28 -6.12
CA ASN A 585 21.38 -30.41 -6.97
C ASN A 585 21.77 -31.69 -6.21
N TYR A 586 20.83 -32.25 -5.44
CA TYR A 586 21.00 -33.53 -4.78
C TYR A 586 21.01 -34.56 -5.90
N ASN A 587 22.21 -34.81 -6.44
CA ASN A 587 22.58 -35.89 -7.34
C ASN A 587 21.38 -36.49 -8.09
N GLU A 588 20.81 -35.73 -9.02
CA GLU A 588 19.78 -36.26 -9.91
C GLU A 588 20.53 -37.04 -10.99
N GLY A 589 20.60 -38.36 -10.79
CA GLY A 589 21.23 -39.30 -11.70
C GLY A 589 20.81 -39.03 -13.14
N TYR A 590 21.81 -38.94 -14.00
CA TYR A 590 21.68 -38.95 -15.44
C TYR A 590 20.83 -40.16 -15.87
N GLU A 591 19.58 -39.91 -16.25
CA GLU A 591 18.90 -40.75 -17.23
C GLU A 591 18.56 -39.88 -18.44
N GLU A 592 19.47 -39.92 -19.41
CA GLU A 592 19.24 -39.48 -20.79
C GLU A 592 18.01 -40.20 -21.36
N TYR A 593 16.97 -39.45 -21.73
CA TYR A 593 15.94 -39.85 -22.71
C TYR A 593 15.30 -38.63 -23.36
#